data_AF-A0A7X9XQG0-F1
#
_entry.id   AF-A0A7X9XQG0-F1
#
_cell.length_a   1.000
_cell.length_b   1.000
_cell.length_c   1.000
_cell.angle_alpha   90.00
_cell.angle_beta   90.00
_cell.angle_gamma   90.00
#
_symmetry.space_group_name_H-M   'P 1'
#
loop_
_entity.id
_entity.type
_entity.pdbx_description
1 polymer ?
#
loop_
_entity_poly.entity_id
_entity_poly.type
_entity_poly.pdbx_seq_one_letter_code
_entity_poly.pdbx_strand_id
1 'polypeptide(L)' 'MAHEIKYNKRGRMEYNPDFHARQDQPWTKEDDDYLMYFYKYDGLKMLSYALEKTEAAICARYHKLKARGYKSKWLK' A
#
# COMPACT_ATOMS: atom_id res chain seq x y z
N MET A 1 1.24 -23.83 3.86
CA MET A 1 2.71 -23.73 3.82
C MET A 1 3.05 -22.27 3.67
N ALA A 2 4.04 -21.76 4.40
CA ALA A 2 4.45 -20.36 4.26
C ALA A 2 5.26 -20.18 2.97
N HIS A 3 4.99 -19.11 2.24
CA HIS A 3 5.69 -18.74 1.03
C HIS A 3 7.00 -18.03 1.38
N GLU A 4 8.06 -18.33 0.63
CA GLU A 4 9.38 -17.72 0.81
C GLU A 4 9.31 -16.18 0.71
N ILE A 5 9.91 -15.48 1.67
CA ILE A 5 9.98 -14.02 1.67
C ILE A 5 11.24 -13.59 0.92
N LYS A 6 11.05 -12.90 -0.21
CA LYS A 6 12.13 -12.31 -1.00
C LYS A 6 12.12 -10.80 -0.87
N TYR A 7 13.32 -10.22 -0.93
CA TYR A 7 13.50 -8.77 -0.90
C TYR A 7 14.26 -8.33 -2.13
N ASN A 8 13.82 -7.22 -2.73
CA ASN A 8 14.54 -6.64 -3.86
C ASN A 8 15.78 -5.87 -3.40
N LYS A 9 16.58 -5.37 -4.35
CA LYS A 9 17.80 -4.57 -4.10
C LYS A 9 17.59 -3.31 -3.25
N ARG A 10 16.34 -2.85 -3.08
CA ARG A 10 15.96 -1.68 -2.28
C ARG A 10 15.46 -2.06 -0.88
N GLY A 11 15.54 -3.34 -0.50
CA GLY A 11 15.09 -3.86 0.79
C GLY A 11 13.56 -3.95 0.93
N ARG A 12 12.80 -3.85 -0.16
CA ARG A 12 11.33 -4.00 -0.13
C ARG A 12 10.95 -5.44 -0.36
N MET A 13 9.92 -5.91 0.35
CA MET A 13 9.38 -7.25 0.14
C MET A 13 8.85 -7.36 -1.29
N GLU A 14 9.26 -8.41 -1.99
CA GLU A 14 8.64 -8.78 -3.27
C GLU A 14 7.21 -9.32 -3.03
N TYR A 15 6.47 -9.56 -4.11
CA TYR A 15 5.14 -10.14 -3.96
C TYR A 15 5.22 -11.48 -3.20
N ASN A 16 4.34 -11.63 -2.22
CA ASN A 16 4.22 -12.82 -1.40
C ASN A 16 2.74 -12.94 -1.04
N PRO A 17 2.05 -14.02 -1.42
CA PRO A 17 0.61 -14.14 -1.24
C PRO A 17 0.18 -14.17 0.24
N ASP A 18 1.07 -14.54 1.16
CA ASP A 18 0.77 -14.53 2.60
C ASP A 18 0.69 -13.10 3.18
N PHE A 19 1.39 -12.14 2.58
CA PHE A 19 1.41 -10.73 3.00
C PHE A 19 0.64 -9.81 2.06
N HIS A 20 0.44 -10.23 0.81
CA HIS A 20 -0.14 -9.43 -0.26
C HIS A 20 -1.40 -10.11 -0.83
N ALA A 21 -2.23 -10.67 0.03
CA ALA A 21 -3.44 -11.41 -0.33
C ALA A 21 -4.44 -10.55 -1.14
N ARG A 22 -4.43 -9.22 -0.94
CA ARG A 22 -5.30 -8.28 -1.67
C ARG A 22 -4.63 -7.64 -2.87
N GLN A 23 -3.45 -8.11 -3.34
CA GLN A 23 -2.70 -7.48 -4.42
C GLN A 23 -3.55 -7.17 -5.66
N ASP A 24 -4.32 -8.14 -6.15
CA ASP A 24 -5.14 -8.03 -7.36
C ASP A 24 -6.57 -7.53 -7.11
N GLN A 25 -6.92 -7.25 -5.86
CA GLN A 25 -8.23 -6.68 -5.54
C GLN A 25 -8.28 -5.19 -5.88
N PRO A 26 -9.44 -4.68 -6.34
CA PRO A 26 -9.62 -3.26 -6.60
C PRO A 26 -9.43 -2.44 -5.32
N TRP A 27 -8.94 -1.21 -5.50
CA TRP A 27 -8.83 -0.24 -4.40
C TRP A 27 -10.21 0.26 -4.01
N THR A 28 -10.57 0.09 -2.74
CA THR A 28 -11.78 0.68 -2.17
C THR A 28 -11.55 2.15 -1.81
N LYS A 29 -12.65 2.88 -1.55
CA LYS A 29 -12.57 4.26 -1.08
C LYS A 29 -11.90 4.33 0.30
N GLU A 30 -12.18 3.36 1.15
CA GLU A 30 -11.58 3.21 2.47
C GLU A 30 -10.07 2.97 2.38
N ASP A 31 -9.61 2.15 1.43
CA ASP A 31 -8.18 1.97 1.18
C ASP A 31 -7.52 3.28 0.73
N ASP A 32 -8.18 4.06 -0.14
CA ASP A 32 -7.67 5.36 -0.61
C ASP A 32 -7.64 6.41 0.52
N ASP A 33 -8.68 6.47 1.34
CA ASP A 33 -8.75 7.33 2.54
C ASP A 33 -7.64 6.98 3.53
N TYR A 34 -7.43 5.69 3.77
CA TYR A 34 -6.39 5.16 4.65
C TYR A 34 -5.00 5.45 4.13
N LEU A 35 -4.75 5.10 2.87
CA LEU A 35 -3.50 5.37 2.20
C LEU A 35 -3.15 6.85 2.30
N MET A 36 -4.06 7.75 1.91
CA MET A 36 -3.76 9.19 1.83
C MET A 36 -3.55 9.84 3.19
N TYR A 37 -4.20 9.33 4.24
CA TYR A 37 -3.99 9.82 5.60
C TYR A 37 -2.67 9.31 6.18
N PHE A 38 -2.45 7.99 6.15
CA PHE A 38 -1.31 7.35 6.81
C PHE A 38 0.00 7.37 6.01
N TYR A 39 -0.03 7.73 4.71
CA TYR A 39 1.18 7.79 3.87
C TYR A 39 2.33 8.61 4.48
N LYS A 40 1.99 9.69 5.18
CA LYS A 40 2.98 10.59 5.80
C LYS A 40 3.44 10.14 7.18
N TYR A 41 2.71 9.24 7.83
CA TYR A 41 2.95 8.82 9.21
C TYR A 41 3.63 7.45 9.29
N ASP A 42 3.05 6.44 8.64
CA ASP A 42 3.38 5.03 8.93
C ASP A 42 4.41 4.41 7.98
N GLY A 43 4.81 5.14 6.94
CA GLY A 43 5.76 4.67 5.94
C GLY A 43 5.22 3.51 5.08
N LEU A 44 5.93 3.21 3.98
CA LEU A 44 5.42 2.28 2.96
C LEU A 44 5.24 0.84 3.47
N LYS A 45 6.10 0.38 4.37
CA LYS A 45 6.08 -1.00 4.88
C LYS A 45 4.84 -1.29 5.72
N MET A 46 4.48 -0.39 6.63
CA MET A 46 3.28 -0.55 7.45
C MET A 46 2.01 -0.51 6.60
N LEU A 47 1.96 0.42 5.63
CA LEU A 47 0.84 0.50 4.69
C LEU A 47 0.72 -0.75 3.82
N SER A 48 1.86 -1.33 3.44
CA SER A 48 1.91 -2.57 2.66
C SER A 48 1.27 -3.73 3.40
N TYR A 49 1.53 -3.85 4.70
CA TYR A 49 0.91 -4.85 5.56
C TYR A 49 -0.56 -4.55 5.83
N ALA A 50 -0.90 -3.29 6.16
CA ALA A 50 -2.27 -2.91 6.49
C ALA A 50 -3.24 -3.08 5.31
N LEU A 51 -2.77 -2.82 4.09
CA LEU A 51 -3.58 -2.90 2.87
C LEU A 51 -3.36 -4.21 2.09
N GLU A 52 -2.50 -5.09 2.60
CA GLU A 52 -2.14 -6.38 1.99
C GLU A 52 -1.77 -6.24 0.50
N LYS A 53 -0.94 -5.23 0.22
CA LYS A 53 -0.48 -4.86 -1.13
C LYS A 53 1.00 -4.48 -1.08
N THR A 54 1.73 -4.76 -2.14
CA THR A 54 3.17 -4.44 -2.20
C THR A 54 3.45 -2.96 -2.00
N GLU A 55 4.58 -2.62 -1.36
CA GLU A 55 5.04 -1.23 -1.21
C GLU A 55 5.10 -0.45 -2.54
N ALA A 56 5.37 -1.14 -3.65
CA ALA A 56 5.34 -0.56 -4.99
C ALA A 56 3.92 -0.13 -5.39
N ALA A 57 2.91 -0.98 -5.15
CA ALA A 57 1.51 -0.67 -5.42
C ALA A 57 1.00 0.48 -4.53
N ILE A 58 1.35 0.48 -3.25
CA ILE A 58 1.07 1.58 -2.30
C ILE A 58 1.59 2.91 -2.85
N CYS A 59 2.88 2.96 -3.21
CA CYS A 59 3.53 4.16 -3.74
C CYS A 59 2.86 4.65 -5.04
N ALA A 60 2.64 3.74 -5.99
CA ALA A 60 2.00 4.07 -7.27
C ALA A 60 0.57 4.61 -7.08
N ARG A 61 -0.22 4.00 -6.18
CA ARG A 61 -1.58 4.46 -5.87
C ARG A 61 -1.57 5.84 -5.24
N TYR A 62 -0.69 6.09 -4.26
CA TYR A 62 -0.58 7.39 -3.59
C TYR A 62 -0.29 8.51 -4.60
N HIS A 63 0.70 8.32 -5.48
CA HIS A 63 1.03 9.32 -6.49
C HIS A 63 -0.13 9.58 -7.46
N LYS A 64 -0.88 8.53 -7.84
CA LYS A 64 -2.09 8.65 -8.68
C LYS A 64 -3.20 9.44 -7.99
N LEU A 65 -3.46 9.19 -6.71
CA LEU A 65 -4.45 9.92 -5.92
C LEU A 65 -4.05 11.38 -5.72
N LYS A 66 -2.77 11.62 -5.41
CA LYS A 66 -2.22 12.97 -5.26
C LYS A 66 -2.35 13.78 -6.55
N ALA A 67 -2.03 13.19 -7.70
CA ALA A 67 -2.16 13.85 -9.00
C ALA A 67 -3.63 14.19 -9.33
N ARG A 68 -4.59 13.42 -8.82
CA ARG A 68 -6.03 13.68 -8.96
C ARG A 68 -6.58 14.68 -7.95
N GLY A 69 -5.76 15.16 -7.02
CA GLY A 69 -6.21 16.04 -5.93
C GLY A 69 -7.12 15.34 -4.92
N TYR A 70 -7.07 14.01 -4.81
CA TYR A 70 -7.83 13.27 -3.81
C TYR A 70 -7.41 13.71 -2.40
N LYS A 71 -8.38 13.86 -1.50
CA LYS A 71 -8.15 14.13 -0.08
C LYS A 71 -8.88 13.09 0.74
N SER A 72 -8.16 12.47 1.67
CA SER A 72 -8.76 11.59 2.67
C SER A 72 -9.81 12.35 3.47
N LYS A 73 -10.93 11.69 3.77
CA LYS A 73 -11.97 12.25 4.66
C LYS A 73 -11.49 12.57 6.08
N TRP A 74 -10.31 12.06 6.48
CA TRP A 74 -9.71 12.32 7.79
C TRP A 74 -8.73 13.49 7.79
N LEU A 75 -8.37 14.02 6.61
CA LEU A 75 -7.62 15.26 6.49
C LEU A 75 -8.61 16.43 6.62
N LYS A 76 -8.66 17.03 7.82
CA LYS A 76 -9.40 18.26 8.09
C LYS A 76 -8.73 19.48 7.45
#